data_AF-E5RQ30-F1
#
_entry.id   AF-E5RQ30-F1
#
_cell.length_a   1.000
_cell.length_b   1.000
_cell.length_c   1.000
_cell.angle_alpha   90.00
_cell.angle_beta   90.00
_cell.angle_gamma   90.00
#
_symmetry.space_group_name_H-M   'P 1'
#
loop_
_entity.id
_entity.type
_entity.pdbx_description
1 polymer ?
#
loop_
_entity_poly.entity_id
_entity_poly.type
_entity_poly.pdbx_seq_one_letter_code
_entity_poly.pdbx_strand_id
1 'polypeptide(L)' 'MTFKRQPNMKKHMKNVHYHHPFHLVSMSPWPLIISLSLFNNLICTIMWFHWFHKYNYFYLLSLPSTILCAFQW' A
#
# COMPACT_ATOMS: atom_id res chain seq x y z
N MET A 1 -54.53 -19.57 -3.20
CA MET A 1 -53.11 -19.24 -2.93
C MET A 1 -52.39 -19.04 -4.25
N THR A 2 -52.48 -17.83 -4.83
CA THR A 2 -51.80 -17.48 -6.08
C THR A 2 -50.38 -17.04 -5.78
N PHE A 3 -49.43 -17.93 -6.07
CA PHE A 3 -47.99 -17.65 -5.95
C PHE A 3 -47.58 -16.67 -7.06
N LYS A 4 -47.51 -15.37 -6.75
CA LYS A 4 -46.96 -14.35 -7.66
C LYS A 4 -45.46 -14.64 -7.85
N ARG A 5 -45.09 -15.18 -9.02
CA ARG A 5 -43.69 -15.23 -9.48
C ARG A 5 -43.14 -13.81 -9.47
N GLN A 6 -42.11 -13.56 -8.65
CA GLN A 6 -41.31 -12.35 -8.74
C GLN A 6 -40.67 -12.30 -10.14
N PRO A 7 -40.81 -11.20 -10.90
CA PRO A 7 -40.20 -11.11 -12.21
C PRO A 7 -38.69 -11.04 -12.05
N ASN A 8 -38.00 -11.95 -12.76
CA ASN A 8 -36.55 -12.01 -12.88
C ASN A 8 -35.95 -10.61 -13.11
N MET A 9 -35.38 -10.03 -12.04
CA MET A 9 -34.54 -8.84 -12.15
C MET A 9 -33.27 -9.24 -12.87
N LYS A 10 -33.27 -9.10 -14.20
CA LYS A 10 -32.02 -9.11 -14.99
C LYS A 10 -31.14 -8.00 -14.45
N LYS A 11 -30.15 -8.35 -13.63
CA LYS A 11 -29.09 -7.43 -13.22
C LYS A 11 -28.45 -6.90 -14.49
N HIS A 12 -28.77 -5.67 -14.86
CA HIS A 12 -28.12 -4.97 -15.94
C HIS A 12 -26.71 -4.64 -15.46
N MET A 13 -25.77 -5.56 -15.72
CA MET A 13 -24.36 -5.36 -15.45
C MET A 13 -23.88 -4.28 -16.43
N LYS A 14 -23.73 -3.05 -15.93
CA LYS A 14 -23.08 -1.98 -16.68
C LYS A 14 -21.66 -2.45 -16.99
N ASN A 15 -21.28 -2.44 -18.27
CA ASN A 15 -19.91 -2.70 -18.66
C ASN A 15 -19.02 -1.58 -18.09
N VAL A 16 -18.30 -1.89 -17.01
CA VAL A 16 -17.32 -0.99 -16.38
C VAL A 16 -15.99 -1.13 -17.12
N HIS A 17 -16.03 -1.01 -18.44
CA HIS A 17 -14.82 -1.05 -19.25
C HIS A 17 -14.41 0.38 -19.58
N TYR A 18 -13.25 0.77 -19.09
CA TYR A 18 -12.65 2.04 -19.45
C TYR A 18 -12.21 1.96 -20.92
N HIS A 19 -12.66 2.92 -21.75
CA HIS A 19 -12.36 2.96 -23.19
C HIS A 19 -10.93 3.42 -23.51
N HIS A 20 -10.10 3.61 -22.49
CA HIS A 20 -8.75 4.12 -22.62
C HIS A 20 -7.73 3.09 -22.09
N PRO A 21 -6.57 2.94 -22.73
CA PRO A 21 -5.55 1.96 -22.37
C PRO A 21 -4.69 2.42 -21.18
N PHE A 22 -5.32 2.92 -20.12
CA PHE A 22 -4.63 3.27 -18.87
C PHE A 22 -5.20 2.46 -17.72
N HIS A 23 -4.30 1.96 -16.89
CA HIS A 23 -4.66 1.31 -15.64
C HIS A 23 -4.85 2.40 -14.58
N LEU A 24 -6.10 2.67 -14.19
CA LEU A 24 -6.37 3.53 -13.04
C LEU A 24 -5.92 2.80 -11.78
N VAL A 25 -4.81 3.25 -11.21
CA VAL A 25 -4.29 2.71 -9.97
C VAL A 25 -5.30 2.99 -8.85
N SER A 26 -5.68 1.94 -8.13
CA SER A 26 -6.49 2.09 -6.93
C SER A 26 -5.69 2.81 -5.84
N MET A 27 -6.37 3.54 -4.96
CA MET A 27 -5.66 4.18 -3.85
C MET A 27 -4.99 3.14 -2.97
N SER A 28 -3.66 3.21 -2.86
CA SER A 28 -2.86 2.33 -2.02
C SER A 28 -2.17 3.14 -0.91
N PRO A 29 -2.07 2.61 0.32
CA PRO A 29 -1.39 3.30 1.42
C PRO A 29 0.15 3.17 1.34
N TRP A 30 0.66 2.29 0.48
CA TRP A 30 2.08 1.93 0.37
C TRP A 30 3.02 3.12 0.11
N PRO A 31 2.71 4.09 -0.76
CA PRO A 31 3.58 5.25 -0.99
C PRO A 31 3.83 6.07 0.28
N LEU A 32 2.80 6.18 1.13
CA LEU A 32 2.91 6.90 2.41
C LEU A 32 3.84 6.15 3.37
N ILE A 33 3.64 4.83 3.51
CA ILE A 33 4.42 4.00 4.43
C ILE A 33 5.89 4.00 4.02
N ILE A 34 6.18 3.89 2.72
CA ILE A 34 7.55 3.92 2.20
C ILE A 34 8.23 5.26 2.49
N SER A 35 7.53 6.38 2.34
CA SER A 35 8.09 7.70 2.66
C SER A 35 8.50 7.83 4.14
N LEU A 36 7.69 7.28 5.06
CA LEU A 36 7.99 7.24 6.49
C LEU A 36 9.15 6.29 6.83
N SER A 37 9.23 5.12 6.19
CA SER A 37 10.35 4.19 6.35
C SER A 37 11.67 4.78 5.82
N LEU A 38 11.64 5.51 4.71
CA LEU A 38 12.80 6.24 4.18
C LEU A 38 13.26 7.36 5.11
N PHE A 39 12.32 8.12 5.68
CA PHE A 39 12.63 9.16 6.66
C PHE A 39 13.33 8.58 7.91
N ASN A 40 12.83 7.45 8.41
CA ASN A 40 13.45 6.74 9.54
C ASN A 40 14.87 6.23 9.20
N ASN A 41 15.09 5.75 7.97
CA ASN A 41 16.43 5.37 7.51
C ASN A 41 17.39 6.56 7.51
N LEU A 42 16.95 7.72 7.01
CA LEU A 42 17.77 8.95 6.98
C LEU A 42 18.20 9.37 8.39
N ILE A 43 17.28 9.35 9.36
CA ILE A 43 17.60 9.64 10.76
C ILE A 43 18.59 8.61 11.33
N CYS A 44 18.38 7.32 11.07
CA CYS A 44 19.30 6.28 11.53
C CYS A 44 20.71 6.44 10.94
N THR A 45 20.84 6.80 9.66
CA THR A 45 22.13 7.07 9.02
C THR A 45 22.84 8.28 9.63
N ILE A 46 22.11 9.37 9.92
CA ILE A 46 22.69 10.56 10.57
C ILE A 46 23.17 10.23 11.99
N MET A 47 22.36 9.49 12.75
CA MET A 47 22.70 9.06 14.12
C MET A 47 23.88 8.08 14.15
N TRP A 48 24.03 7.24 13.12
CA TRP A 48 25.20 6.37 12.94
C TRP A 48 26.48 7.18 12.87
N PHE A 49 26.52 8.23 12.03
CA PHE A 49 27.72 9.07 11.88
C PHE A 49 28.08 9.85 13.15
N HIS A 50 27.11 10.14 14.03
CA HIS A 50 27.34 10.90 15.27
C HIS A 50 27.77 10.05 16.47
N TRP A 51 28.31 8.85 16.24
CA TRP A 51 28.85 7.90 17.24
C TRP A 51 27.85 7.48 18.32
N PHE A 52 26.55 7.45 18.01
CA PHE A 52 25.55 6.85 18.89
C PHE A 52 25.42 5.34 18.64
N HIS A 53 26.41 4.58 19.10
CA HIS A 53 26.47 3.11 18.95
C HIS A 53 25.28 2.35 19.61
N LYS A 54 24.43 3.05 20.37
CA LYS A 54 23.25 2.47 21.03
C LYS A 54 22.04 2.25 20.11
N TYR A 55 21.95 2.91 18.95
CA TYR A 55 20.77 2.81 18.06
C TYR A 55 20.90 1.76 16.95
N ASN A 56 21.83 0.81 17.07
CA ASN A 56 21.99 -0.29 16.11
C ASN A 56 20.68 -1.07 15.88
N TYR A 57 19.85 -1.23 16.92
CA TYR A 57 18.54 -1.88 16.81
C TYR A 57 17.56 -1.16 15.89
N PHE A 58 17.57 0.19 15.90
CA PHE A 58 16.69 0.99 15.05
C PHE A 58 17.12 0.92 13.58
N TYR A 59 18.43 0.95 13.33
CA TYR A 59 18.99 0.75 12.00
C TYR A 59 18.66 -0.65 11.45
N LEU A 60 18.88 -1.70 12.26
CA LEU A 60 18.57 -3.09 11.91
C LEU A 60 17.09 -3.33 11.62
N LEU A 61 16.18 -2.56 12.19
CA LEU A 61 14.74 -2.67 11.93
C LEU A 61 14.30 -1.86 10.70
N SER A 62 14.83 -0.64 10.50
CA SER A 62 14.35 0.26 9.44
C SER A 62 14.71 -0.19 8.02
N LEU A 63 15.85 -0.87 7.84
CA LEU A 63 16.26 -1.44 6.56
C LEU A 63 15.32 -2.57 6.07
N PRO A 64 15.07 -3.65 6.84
CA PRO A 64 14.15 -4.69 6.40
C PRO A 64 12.71 -4.18 6.28
N SER A 65 12.26 -3.22 7.10
CA SER A 65 10.94 -2.60 6.94
C SER A 65 10.79 -1.91 5.58
N THR A 66 11.83 -1.25 5.07
CA THR A 66 11.79 -0.59 3.75
C THR A 66 11.75 -1.60 2.62
N ILE A 67 12.52 -2.68 2.73
CA ILE A 67 12.52 -3.79 1.76
C ILE A 67 11.14 -4.47 1.73
N LEU A 68 10.54 -4.73 2.90
CA LEU A 68 9.20 -5.30 2.99
C LEU A 68 8.17 -4.39 2.31
N CYS A 69 8.15 -3.10 2.64
CA CYS A 69 7.20 -2.16 2.05
C CYS A 69 7.36 -2.06 0.52
N ALA A 70 8.58 -2.11 0.00
CA ALA A 70 8.84 -2.11 -1.44
C ALA A 70 8.46 -3.43 -2.12
N PHE A 71 8.40 -4.55 -1.39
CA PHE A 71 7.91 -5.83 -1.90
C PHE A 71 6.38 -5.92 -1.93
N GLN A 72 5.70 -5.21 -1.03
CA GLN A 72 4.24 -5.15 -0.99
C GLN A 72 3.62 -4.08 -1.90
N TRP A 73 4.41 -3.07 -2.27
CA TRP A 73 4.03 -2.07 -3.26
C TRP A 73 4.15 -2.62 -4.68
#